data_AF-A0A5F8ARL4-F1
#
_entry.id   AF-A0A5F8ARL4-F1
#
_cell.length_a   1.000
_cell.length_b   1.000
_cell.length_c   1.000
_cell.angle_alpha   90.00
_cell.angle_beta   90.00
_cell.angle_gamma   90.00
#
_symmetry.space_group_name_H-M   'P 1'
#
loop_
_entity.id
_entity.type
_entity.pdbx_description
1 polymer ?
#
loop_
_entity_poly.entity_id
_entity_poly.type
_entity_poly.pdbx_seq_one_letter_code
_entity_poly.pdbx_strand_id
1 'polypeptide(L)'
;MRAQRSRRRRAPPRTPKFSRDFHFRLFGSLISTMAVGKNKRLTKGGKKGAKKKVVDPFSKKDWYDVKAPAMFNIRNIGKTLVTRTQGTKIASDGLKGRVFEVSLADLQNDEVAFRKFKLITEDVQGKNCLTNFHGMDLTRDKMCSMVKKWQTMIDLLRLFCVGFTKKRNNQIRKTSYAQHQQVRQIRKKMMEIMTREVQTNDLKEVVNKLIPDSIGKDIEKACQSIYPLHDVFVRKVKMLKKPKFELGKLMELHGEGSSSGKATGDETGAKVERADGYEPPVQESV
;
A
#
# COMPACT_ATOMS: atom_id res chain seq x y z
N MET A 1 44.16 7.23 40.40
CA MET A 1 44.28 7.19 38.91
C MET A 1 42.90 7.36 38.29
N ARG A 2 42.56 8.57 37.84
CA ARG A 2 41.30 8.91 37.15
C ARG A 2 41.63 9.21 35.69
N ALA A 3 41.00 8.51 34.73
CA ALA A 3 41.11 8.83 33.32
C ALA A 3 39.75 9.29 32.78
N GLN A 4 39.62 10.61 32.57
CA GLN A 4 38.55 11.24 31.79
C GLN A 4 39.05 11.39 30.34
N ARG A 5 38.34 10.79 29.36
CA ARG A 5 38.57 11.04 27.92
C ARG A 5 37.65 12.15 27.44
N SER A 6 38.23 13.30 27.10
CA SER A 6 37.57 14.46 26.52
C SER A 6 37.33 14.29 25.00
N ARG A 7 36.12 14.62 24.54
CA ARG A 7 35.73 14.67 23.13
C ARG A 7 36.20 15.98 22.50
N ARG A 8 37.12 15.92 21.52
CA ARG A 8 37.49 17.08 20.68
C ARG A 8 36.50 17.24 19.51
N ARG A 9 35.87 18.40 19.41
CA ARG A 9 35.10 18.87 18.25
C ARG A 9 36.07 19.30 17.13
N ARG A 10 35.81 18.92 15.88
CA ARG A 10 36.52 19.43 14.68
C ARG A 10 35.68 20.52 14.02
N ALA A 11 36.30 21.66 13.71
CA ALA A 11 35.78 22.72 12.84
C ALA A 11 36.31 22.54 11.40
N PRO A 12 35.64 23.06 10.35
CA PRO A 12 36.10 22.96 8.96
C PRO A 12 37.06 24.11 8.56
N PRO A 13 38.01 23.89 7.63
CA PRO A 13 38.95 24.93 7.20
C PRO A 13 38.41 25.80 6.05
N ARG A 14 38.82 27.08 6.07
CA ARG A 14 38.68 28.05 4.99
C ARG A 14 39.83 27.87 3.99
N THR A 15 39.56 27.94 2.69
CA THR A 15 40.57 27.97 1.61
C THR A 15 40.82 29.40 1.12
N PRO A 16 42.08 29.82 0.88
CA PRO A 16 42.41 31.15 0.37
C PRO A 16 42.46 31.20 -1.17
N LYS A 17 42.24 32.40 -1.72
CA LYS A 17 42.50 32.80 -3.12
C LYS A 17 44.01 32.94 -3.34
N PHE A 18 44.51 32.51 -4.50
CA PHE A 18 45.81 32.96 -5.00
C PHE A 18 45.73 33.20 -6.51
N SER A 19 46.02 34.45 -6.87
CA SER A 19 46.34 34.93 -8.21
C SER A 19 47.86 34.86 -8.37
N ARG A 20 48.35 34.47 -9.56
CA ARG A 20 49.40 35.19 -10.30
C ARG A 20 49.87 34.43 -11.54
N ASP A 21 49.86 35.20 -12.62
CA ASP A 21 50.63 35.16 -13.87
C ASP A 21 51.90 34.31 -13.89
N PHE A 22 52.14 33.62 -15.00
CA PHE A 22 53.47 33.58 -15.62
C PHE A 22 53.36 33.38 -17.14
N HIS A 23 54.05 34.27 -17.85
CA HIS A 23 54.13 34.43 -19.29
C HIS A 23 55.30 33.61 -19.83
N PHE A 24 55.15 32.87 -20.94
CA PHE A 24 56.27 32.62 -21.87
C PHE A 24 55.76 32.35 -23.30
N ARG A 25 56.29 33.18 -24.20
CA ARG A 25 56.22 33.18 -25.68
C ARG A 25 56.94 31.94 -26.26
N LEU A 26 56.94 31.52 -27.53
CA LEU A 26 56.50 31.94 -28.87
C LEU A 26 56.79 30.70 -29.75
N PHE A 27 56.05 30.42 -30.82
CA PHE A 27 56.59 30.07 -32.16
C PHE A 27 55.42 29.79 -33.14
N GLY A 28 55.62 30.21 -34.38
CA GLY A 28 54.57 30.62 -35.31
C GLY A 28 53.94 29.54 -36.20
N SER A 29 52.83 29.95 -36.82
CA SER A 29 52.39 29.48 -38.13
C SER A 29 51.47 30.54 -38.73
N LEU A 30 51.59 30.70 -40.04
CA LEU A 30 51.28 31.84 -40.90
C LEU A 30 49.93 31.65 -41.63
N ILE A 31 49.31 32.78 -42.04
CA ILE A 31 48.40 32.97 -43.20
C ILE A 31 46.92 32.52 -43.04
N SER A 32 45.97 33.46 -42.95
CA SER A 32 45.38 34.16 -44.10
C SER A 32 44.17 35.01 -43.69
N THR A 33 44.12 36.23 -44.19
CA THR A 33 42.99 37.16 -44.16
C THR A 33 41.95 36.80 -45.24
N MET A 34 40.65 36.83 -44.91
CA MET A 34 39.63 37.28 -45.86
C MET A 34 38.37 37.77 -45.13
N ALA A 35 38.11 39.07 -45.25
CA ALA A 35 36.82 39.67 -44.94
C ALA A 35 35.95 39.66 -46.20
N VAL A 36 34.74 39.10 -46.15
CA VAL A 36 33.65 39.48 -47.08
C VAL A 36 32.31 39.30 -46.37
N GLY A 37 31.62 40.42 -46.15
CA GLY A 37 30.20 40.43 -45.80
C GLY A 37 29.30 40.22 -47.02
N LYS A 38 28.01 39.98 -46.71
CA LYS A 38 26.85 39.79 -47.61
C LYS A 38 26.52 38.33 -47.95
N ASN A 39 25.59 37.76 -47.19
CA ASN A 39 24.54 36.96 -47.81
C ASN A 39 23.16 37.32 -47.24
N LYS A 40 22.29 37.66 -48.19
CA LYS A 40 20.93 38.18 -48.04
C LYS A 40 20.03 37.15 -47.34
N ARG A 41 19.31 37.62 -46.33
CA ARG A 41 17.90 37.28 -46.09
C ARG A 41 17.60 35.77 -46.07
N LEU A 42 18.03 35.10 -45.01
CA LEU A 42 17.33 33.91 -44.52
C LEU A 42 15.94 34.39 -44.10
N THR A 43 14.96 34.17 -44.98
CA THR A 43 13.56 34.20 -44.60
C THR A 43 13.43 33.40 -43.32
N LYS A 44 12.86 34.05 -42.32
CA LYS A 44 12.46 33.49 -41.04
C LYS A 44 11.31 32.51 -41.29
N GLY A 45 11.58 31.45 -42.05
CA GLY A 45 10.78 30.25 -42.15
C GLY A 45 10.99 29.48 -40.86
N GLY A 46 10.48 30.05 -39.76
CA GLY A 46 10.34 29.33 -38.51
C GLY A 46 9.57 28.07 -38.86
N LYS A 47 10.28 26.94 -38.90
CA LYS A 47 9.68 25.62 -38.73
C LYS A 47 9.05 25.74 -37.36
N LYS A 48 7.78 26.15 -37.38
CA LYS A 48 6.89 26.41 -36.26
C LYS A 48 6.78 25.03 -35.64
N GLY A 49 7.75 24.68 -34.80
CA GLY A 49 7.79 23.46 -34.02
C GLY A 49 6.41 23.40 -33.43
N ALA A 50 5.64 22.40 -33.89
CA ALA A 50 4.21 22.33 -33.67
C ALA A 50 3.98 22.73 -32.23
N LYS A 51 3.35 23.91 -32.00
CA LYS A 51 3.03 24.36 -30.65
C LYS A 51 2.18 23.23 -30.11
N LYS A 52 2.79 22.33 -29.32
CA LYS A 52 2.06 21.32 -28.57
C LYS A 52 1.03 22.14 -27.85
N LYS A 53 -0.25 22.01 -28.22
CA LYS A 53 -1.32 22.67 -27.50
C LYS A 53 -1.02 22.41 -26.03
N VAL A 54 -0.95 23.46 -25.22
CA VAL A 54 -0.76 23.34 -23.78
C VAL A 54 -2.05 22.68 -23.28
N VAL A 55 -2.08 21.36 -23.34
CA VAL A 55 -3.21 20.53 -22.96
C VAL A 55 -2.93 20.10 -21.55
N ASP A 56 -3.87 20.39 -20.66
CA ASP A 56 -3.82 19.98 -19.26
C ASP A 56 -3.57 18.46 -19.17
N PRO A 57 -2.51 18.02 -18.48
CA PRO A 57 -2.23 16.60 -18.26
C PRO A 57 -3.40 15.83 -17.61
N PHE A 58 -4.28 16.48 -16.82
CA PHE A 58 -5.43 15.80 -16.21
C PHE A 58 -6.55 15.49 -17.19
N SER A 59 -6.70 16.27 -18.27
CA SER A 59 -7.68 16.00 -19.34
C SER A 59 -7.46 14.66 -20.05
N LYS A 60 -6.27 14.06 -19.92
CA LYS A 60 -5.89 12.76 -20.51
C LYS A 60 -6.02 11.60 -19.54
N LYS A 61 -6.57 11.81 -18.34
CA LYS A 61 -6.69 10.80 -17.31
C LYS A 61 -8.14 10.38 -17.15
N ASP A 62 -8.33 9.10 -16.90
CA ASP A 62 -9.63 8.51 -16.62
C ASP A 62 -9.67 7.96 -15.20
N TRP A 63 -10.86 8.01 -14.60
CA TRP A 63 -11.12 7.53 -13.25
C TRP A 63 -11.62 6.08 -13.27
N TYR A 64 -11.06 5.29 -12.36
CA TYR A 64 -11.40 3.89 -12.13
C TYR A 64 -11.80 3.71 -10.66
N ASP A 65 -12.76 2.84 -10.40
CA ASP A 65 -13.23 2.53 -9.05
C ASP A 65 -12.43 1.33 -8.49
N VAL A 66 -11.93 1.43 -7.26
CA VAL A 66 -11.19 0.35 -6.60
C VAL A 66 -12.14 -0.47 -5.74
N LYS A 67 -12.16 -1.78 -6.01
CA LYS A 67 -12.99 -2.74 -5.28
C LYS A 67 -12.15 -3.59 -4.34
N ALA A 68 -12.56 -3.64 -3.08
CA ALA A 68 -12.04 -4.56 -2.07
C ALA A 68 -12.57 -5.99 -2.32
N PRO A 69 -11.84 -7.02 -1.85
CA PRO A 69 -12.33 -8.38 -1.76
C PRO A 69 -13.63 -8.49 -0.93
N ALA A 70 -14.40 -9.55 -1.14
CA ALA A 70 -15.63 -9.84 -0.40
C ALA A 70 -15.42 -10.21 1.08
N MET A 71 -14.16 -10.23 1.56
CA MET A 71 -13.83 -10.42 2.98
C MET A 71 -14.19 -9.18 3.84
N PHE A 72 -14.40 -8.03 3.19
CA PHE A 72 -14.74 -6.77 3.84
C PHE A 72 -16.17 -6.37 3.50
N ASN A 73 -16.88 -5.75 4.46
CA ASN A 73 -18.25 -5.30 4.25
C ASN A 73 -18.33 -4.21 3.16
N ILE A 74 -17.44 -3.21 3.23
CA ILE A 74 -17.39 -2.14 2.23
C ILE A 74 -16.50 -2.56 1.07
N ARG A 75 -17.14 -2.78 -0.07
CA ARG A 75 -16.43 -3.14 -1.30
C ARG A 75 -15.83 -1.96 -2.02
N ASN A 76 -16.36 -0.74 -1.87
CA ASN A 76 -15.87 0.41 -2.61
C ASN A 76 -14.87 1.21 -1.77
N ILE A 77 -13.59 1.16 -2.14
CA ILE A 77 -12.53 1.85 -1.38
C ILE A 77 -12.41 3.31 -1.81
N GLY A 78 -12.56 3.57 -3.11
CA GLY A 78 -12.38 4.91 -3.67
C GLY A 78 -12.08 4.86 -5.17
N LYS A 79 -11.56 5.98 -5.69
CA LYS A 79 -11.23 6.14 -7.11
C LYS A 79 -9.74 6.35 -7.35
N THR A 80 -9.24 5.84 -8.46
CA THR A 80 -7.86 6.06 -8.91
C THR A 80 -7.86 6.56 -10.34
N LEU A 81 -6.98 7.52 -10.61
CA LEU A 81 -6.75 8.05 -11.94
C LEU A 81 -5.58 7.33 -12.60
N VAL A 82 -5.73 7.04 -13.89
CA VAL A 82 -4.62 6.63 -14.75
C VAL A 82 -4.69 7.39 -16.06
N THR A 83 -3.55 7.57 -16.72
CA THR A 83 -3.52 8.14 -18.07
C THR A 83 -4.21 7.18 -19.03
N ARG A 84 -5.02 7.71 -19.95
CA ARG A 84 -5.63 6.93 -21.02
C ARG A 84 -4.57 6.17 -21.82
N THR A 85 -4.96 5.01 -22.34
CA THR A 85 -4.11 4.21 -23.23
C THR A 85 -3.66 5.05 -24.41
N GLN A 86 -2.34 5.15 -24.61
CA GLN A 86 -1.74 5.90 -25.71
C GLN A 86 -0.57 5.10 -26.28
N GLY A 87 -0.66 4.75 -27.57
CA GLY A 87 0.35 3.93 -28.24
C GLY A 87 0.52 2.58 -27.54
N THR A 88 1.76 2.29 -27.13
CA THR A 88 2.14 1.01 -26.50
C THR A 88 1.88 0.95 -24.99
N LYS A 89 1.47 2.06 -24.36
CA LYS A 89 1.21 2.11 -22.91
C LYS A 89 -0.26 1.90 -22.63
N ILE A 90 -0.59 0.71 -22.11
CA ILE A 90 -1.96 0.33 -21.74
C ILE A 90 -2.29 0.89 -20.35
N ALA A 91 -3.49 1.47 -20.21
CA ALA A 91 -3.97 2.01 -18.94
C ALA A 91 -4.09 0.93 -17.84
N SER A 92 -4.49 -0.29 -18.21
CA SER A 92 -4.61 -1.43 -17.28
C SER A 92 -3.28 -1.78 -16.62
N ASP A 93 -2.19 -1.77 -17.37
CA ASP A 93 -0.86 -2.15 -16.85
C ASP A 93 -0.32 -1.09 -15.87
N GLY A 94 -0.71 0.17 -16.08
CA GLY A 94 -0.42 1.27 -15.16
C GLY A 94 -1.29 1.27 -13.89
N LEU A 95 -2.38 0.51 -13.87
CA LEU A 95 -3.26 0.32 -12.70
C LEU A 95 -2.90 -0.94 -11.91
N LYS A 96 -2.55 -2.03 -12.61
CA LYS A 96 -2.08 -3.28 -12.00
C LYS A 96 -0.80 -3.02 -11.21
N GLY A 97 -0.66 -3.68 -10.06
CA GLY A 97 0.48 -3.52 -9.16
C GLY A 97 0.42 -2.29 -8.23
N ARG A 98 -0.57 -1.41 -8.37
CA ARG A 98 -0.77 -0.33 -7.37
C ARG A 98 -1.21 -0.91 -6.04
N VAL A 99 -0.57 -0.46 -4.96
CA VAL A 99 -0.90 -0.85 -3.59
C VAL A 99 -1.59 0.31 -2.88
N PHE A 100 -2.82 0.09 -2.44
CA PHE A 100 -3.60 1.02 -1.64
C PHE A 100 -3.49 0.63 -0.16
N GLU A 101 -3.21 1.61 0.68
CA GLU A 101 -3.23 1.44 2.14
C GLU A 101 -4.53 2.05 2.67
N VAL A 102 -5.36 1.20 3.28
CA VAL A 102 -6.71 1.55 3.73
C VAL A 102 -6.85 1.17 5.20
N SER A 103 -7.54 2.00 5.98
CA SER A 103 -7.87 1.67 7.37
C SER A 103 -8.91 0.55 7.43
N LEU A 104 -8.88 -0.28 8.46
CA LEU A 104 -9.94 -1.27 8.70
C LEU A 104 -11.30 -0.60 8.98
N ALA A 105 -11.30 0.58 9.61
CA ALA A 105 -12.52 1.33 9.90
C ALA A 105 -13.29 1.66 8.61
N ASP A 106 -12.58 2.05 7.55
CA ASP A 106 -13.18 2.39 6.26
C ASP A 106 -13.67 1.16 5.47
N LEU A 107 -13.19 -0.05 5.85
CA LEU A 107 -13.54 -1.31 5.18
C LEU A 107 -14.69 -2.05 5.88
N GLN A 108 -14.83 -1.91 7.20
CA GLN A 108 -15.76 -2.70 8.01
C GLN A 108 -16.82 -1.87 8.75
N ASN A 109 -16.72 -0.53 8.76
CA ASN A 109 -17.53 0.39 9.57
C ASN A 109 -17.36 0.20 11.10
N ASP A 110 -16.25 -0.40 11.54
CA ASP A 110 -15.93 -0.58 12.95
C ASP A 110 -15.05 0.56 13.50
N GLU A 111 -15.04 0.74 14.82
CA GLU A 111 -14.25 1.78 15.51
C GLU A 111 -12.72 1.54 15.48
N VAL A 112 -12.27 0.36 15.04
CA VAL A 112 -10.87 -0.07 15.12
C VAL A 112 -10.03 0.55 13.98
N ALA A 113 -9.69 1.82 14.12
CA ALA A 113 -8.94 2.58 13.11
C ALA A 113 -7.42 2.31 13.09
N PHE A 114 -6.88 1.57 14.07
CA PHE A 114 -5.43 1.39 14.20
C PHE A 114 -4.83 0.30 13.30
N ARG A 115 -5.65 -0.41 12.51
CA ARG A 115 -5.19 -1.44 11.58
C ARG A 115 -5.28 -0.93 10.16
N LYS A 116 -4.21 -1.13 9.40
CA LYS A 116 -4.14 -0.72 8.00
C LYS A 116 -3.87 -1.93 7.12
N PHE A 117 -4.71 -2.10 6.12
CA PHE A 117 -4.60 -3.15 5.11
C PHE A 117 -3.95 -2.58 3.85
N LYS A 118 -3.01 -3.33 3.28
CA LYS A 118 -2.43 -3.07 1.97
C LYS A 118 -3.15 -3.96 0.97
N LEU A 119 -3.83 -3.34 0.01
CA LEU A 119 -4.58 -4.00 -1.04
C LEU A 119 -3.92 -3.69 -2.39
N ILE A 120 -3.57 -4.71 -3.16
CA ILE A 120 -2.89 -4.58 -4.44
C ILE A 120 -3.85 -4.84 -5.59
N THR A 121 -3.84 -3.98 -6.61
CA THR A 121 -4.64 -4.22 -7.82
C THR A 121 -4.01 -5.32 -8.66
N GLU A 122 -4.73 -6.40 -8.89
CA GLU A 122 -4.25 -7.52 -9.72
C GLU A 122 -4.92 -7.53 -11.10
N ASP A 123 -6.19 -7.15 -11.16
CA ASP A 123 -6.93 -7.08 -12.41
C ASP A 123 -7.82 -5.84 -12.56
N VAL A 124 -8.15 -5.51 -13.80
CA VAL A 124 -8.99 -4.37 -14.16
C VAL A 124 -10.12 -4.87 -15.06
N GLN A 125 -11.35 -4.83 -14.57
CA GLN A 125 -12.56 -5.17 -15.29
C GLN A 125 -13.31 -3.90 -15.68
N GLY A 126 -13.19 -3.48 -16.94
CA GLY A 126 -13.79 -2.24 -17.41
C GLY A 126 -13.27 -1.05 -16.59
N LYS A 127 -14.14 -0.42 -15.79
CA LYS A 127 -13.79 0.69 -14.88
C LYS A 127 -13.48 0.26 -13.44
N ASN A 128 -13.62 -1.03 -13.12
CA ASN A 128 -13.40 -1.57 -11.78
C ASN A 128 -12.00 -2.20 -11.66
N CYS A 129 -11.23 -1.77 -10.66
CA CYS A 129 -9.97 -2.37 -10.28
C CYS A 129 -10.21 -3.38 -9.15
N LEU A 130 -9.97 -4.67 -9.43
CA LEU A 130 -10.08 -5.74 -8.44
C LEU A 130 -8.77 -5.83 -7.65
N THR A 131 -8.89 -5.77 -6.32
CA THR A 131 -7.74 -5.78 -5.42
C THR A 131 -7.65 -7.05 -4.60
N ASN A 132 -6.43 -7.53 -4.38
CA ASN A 132 -6.15 -8.65 -3.51
C ASN A 132 -5.46 -8.15 -2.22
N PHE A 133 -5.47 -8.94 -1.17
CA PHE A 133 -4.65 -8.69 0.01
C PHE A 133 -3.16 -8.63 -0.39
N HIS A 134 -2.38 -7.79 0.28
CA HIS A 134 -0.92 -7.72 0.10
C HIS A 134 -0.17 -7.72 1.44
N GLY A 135 -0.77 -7.14 2.46
CA GLY A 135 -0.21 -7.12 3.80
C GLY A 135 -1.07 -6.31 4.77
N MET A 136 -0.64 -6.32 6.02
CA MET A 136 -1.28 -5.59 7.11
C MET A 136 -0.21 -4.91 7.95
N ASP A 137 -0.48 -3.72 8.46
CA ASP A 137 0.39 -3.01 9.40
C ASP A 137 -0.46 -2.32 10.47
N LEU A 138 0.08 -2.17 11.66
CA LEU A 138 -0.53 -1.30 12.68
C LEU A 138 -0.18 0.16 12.40
N THR A 139 -1.03 1.07 12.84
CA THR A 139 -0.70 2.50 12.86
C THR A 139 0.44 2.78 13.84
N ARG A 140 1.24 3.82 13.53
CA ARG A 140 2.45 4.14 14.29
C ARG A 140 2.11 4.66 15.69
N ASP A 141 1.08 5.47 15.78
CA ASP A 141 0.46 5.97 17.01
C ASP A 141 0.11 4.83 17.96
N LYS A 142 -0.66 3.82 17.51
CA LYS A 142 -1.02 2.68 18.36
C LYS A 142 0.22 1.90 18.80
N MET A 143 1.16 1.62 17.89
CA MET A 143 2.40 0.91 18.24
C MET A 143 3.23 1.67 19.29
N CYS A 144 3.39 2.98 19.12
CA CYS A 144 4.13 3.83 20.07
C CYS A 144 3.41 3.94 21.43
N SER A 145 2.07 3.93 21.45
CA SER A 145 1.28 4.04 22.68
C SER A 145 1.40 2.84 23.62
N MET A 146 1.60 1.64 23.06
CA MET A 146 1.70 0.39 23.84
C MET A 146 3.08 0.22 24.48
N VAL A 147 4.12 0.81 23.89
CA VAL A 147 5.49 0.73 24.41
C VAL A 147 5.64 1.66 25.61
N LYS A 148 5.44 1.10 26.80
CA LYS A 148 5.58 1.78 28.10
C LYS A 148 6.81 1.27 28.86
N LYS A 149 7.29 2.09 29.80
CA LYS A 149 8.35 1.68 30.75
C LYS A 149 7.80 0.71 31.79
N TRP A 150 8.69 -0.01 32.47
CA TRP A 150 8.38 -0.91 33.60
C TRP A 150 7.61 -2.19 33.26
N GLN A 151 7.55 -2.54 31.98
CA GLN A 151 7.06 -3.81 31.47
C GLN A 151 8.06 -4.36 30.45
N THR A 152 8.05 -5.67 30.25
CA THR A 152 8.84 -6.33 29.21
C THR A 152 8.05 -6.35 27.90
N MET A 153 8.70 -5.92 26.82
CA MET A 153 8.20 -6.06 25.46
C MET A 153 8.64 -7.41 24.90
N ILE A 154 7.68 -8.20 24.42
CA ILE A 154 7.93 -9.50 23.80
C ILE A 154 7.61 -9.35 22.31
N ASP A 155 8.65 -9.35 21.48
CA ASP A 155 8.55 -9.28 20.02
C ASP A 155 9.07 -10.59 19.38
N LEU A 156 8.49 -10.95 18.24
CA LEU A 156 8.88 -12.05 17.36
C LEU A 156 9.35 -11.49 16.01
N LEU A 157 10.62 -11.76 15.67
CA LEU A 157 11.28 -11.15 14.50
C LEU A 157 10.76 -11.68 13.15
N ARG A 158 10.31 -12.94 13.09
CA ARG A 158 9.99 -13.64 11.83
C ARG A 158 8.49 -13.59 11.49
N LEU A 159 7.65 -13.70 12.51
CA LEU A 159 6.21 -13.57 12.47
C LEU A 159 5.90 -12.38 13.38
N PHE A 160 5.68 -11.20 12.81
CA PHE A 160 5.63 -9.94 13.58
C PHE A 160 4.43 -9.92 14.53
N CYS A 161 4.66 -10.36 15.76
CA CYS A 161 3.71 -10.31 16.86
C CYS A 161 4.35 -9.63 18.04
N VAL A 162 3.59 -8.75 18.66
CA VAL A 162 4.03 -7.98 19.82
C VAL A 162 3.06 -8.28 20.95
N GLY A 163 3.61 -8.48 22.15
CA GLY A 163 2.85 -8.56 23.39
C GLY A 163 3.60 -7.89 24.53
N PHE A 164 2.85 -7.41 25.51
CA PHE A 164 3.40 -6.72 26.68
C PHE A 164 3.00 -7.44 27.96
N THR A 165 3.88 -7.43 28.95
CA THR A 165 3.58 -8.03 30.25
C THR A 165 2.59 -7.18 31.05
N LYS A 166 1.54 -7.83 31.57
CA LYS A 166 0.50 -7.19 32.36
C LYS A 166 0.91 -7.11 33.82
N LYS A 167 0.70 -5.94 34.43
CA LYS A 167 0.79 -5.78 35.88
C LYS A 167 -0.47 -6.35 36.52
N ARG A 168 -0.35 -7.19 37.55
CA ARG A 168 -1.53 -7.68 38.30
C ARG A 168 -2.09 -6.56 39.17
N ASN A 169 -3.41 -6.56 39.38
CA ASN A 169 -4.11 -5.50 40.12
C ASN A 169 -3.56 -5.34 41.55
N ASN A 170 -3.23 -6.45 42.22
CA ASN A 170 -2.73 -6.45 43.61
C ASN A 170 -1.18 -6.39 43.70
N GLN A 171 -0.49 -6.01 42.62
CA GLN A 171 0.96 -5.97 42.58
C GLN A 171 1.52 -4.64 43.10
N ILE A 172 2.18 -4.69 44.26
CA ILE A 172 2.81 -3.52 44.90
C ILE A 172 4.01 -3.02 44.07
N ARG A 173 4.78 -3.94 43.48
CA ARG A 173 5.95 -3.60 42.66
C ARG A 173 5.54 -2.76 41.43
N LYS A 174 6.32 -1.71 41.15
CA LYS A 174 6.14 -0.88 39.95
C LYS A 174 6.46 -1.62 38.65
N THR A 175 7.37 -2.59 38.71
CA THR A 175 7.87 -3.31 37.53
C THR A 175 7.19 -4.67 37.35
N SER A 176 6.98 -5.04 36.08
CA SER A 176 6.37 -6.31 35.65
C SER A 176 7.24 -6.97 34.59
N TYR A 177 8.49 -7.28 34.95
CA TYR A 177 9.45 -7.88 34.03
C TYR A 177 9.38 -9.41 34.06
N ALA A 178 9.22 -10.02 32.89
CA ALA A 178 9.37 -11.47 32.73
C ALA A 178 10.85 -11.86 32.72
N GLN A 179 11.18 -13.00 33.31
CA GLN A 179 12.52 -13.58 33.22
C GLN A 179 12.82 -14.03 31.78
N HIS A 180 14.10 -14.09 31.40
CA HIS A 180 14.51 -14.45 30.04
C HIS A 180 13.98 -15.83 29.59
N GLN A 181 13.92 -16.80 30.51
CA GLN A 181 13.37 -18.13 30.22
C GLN A 181 11.86 -18.08 29.93
N GLN A 182 11.11 -17.28 30.68
CA GLN A 182 9.68 -17.06 30.44
C GLN A 182 9.45 -16.39 29.08
N VAL A 183 10.26 -15.38 28.72
CA VAL A 183 10.19 -14.72 27.40
C VAL A 183 10.43 -15.73 26.27
N ARG A 184 11.41 -16.65 26.42
CA ARG A 184 11.66 -17.71 25.43
C ARG A 184 10.48 -18.67 25.28
N GLN A 185 9.88 -19.09 26.39
CA GLN A 185 8.70 -19.97 26.38
C GLN A 185 7.48 -19.29 25.74
N ILE A 186 7.24 -18.01 26.06
CA ILE A 186 6.16 -17.22 25.46
C ILE A 186 6.37 -17.10 23.94
N ARG A 187 7.59 -16.78 23.49
CA ARG A 187 7.92 -16.73 22.06
C ARG A 187 7.68 -18.07 21.37
N LYS A 188 8.00 -19.19 22.01
CA LYS A 188 7.74 -20.53 21.47
C LYS A 188 6.25 -20.78 21.29
N LYS A 189 5.42 -20.50 22.31
CA LYS A 189 3.95 -20.63 22.24
C LYS A 189 3.33 -19.71 21.19
N MET A 190 3.79 -18.46 21.11
CA MET A 190 3.34 -17.50 20.10
C MET A 190 3.60 -18.03 18.68
N MET A 191 4.81 -18.53 18.41
CA MET A 191 5.15 -19.09 17.10
C MET A 191 4.32 -20.33 16.78
N GLU A 192 4.09 -21.22 17.75
CA GLU A 192 3.31 -22.43 17.59
C GLU A 192 1.85 -22.14 17.19
N ILE A 193 1.19 -21.22 17.92
CA ILE A 193 -0.20 -20.83 17.64
C ILE A 193 -0.28 -20.17 16.26
N MET A 194 0.57 -19.19 15.97
CA MET A 194 0.54 -18.53 14.66
C MET A 194 0.81 -19.49 13.51
N THR A 195 1.74 -20.42 13.68
CA THR A 195 2.08 -21.40 12.63
C THR A 195 0.92 -22.33 12.39
N ARG A 196 0.26 -22.81 13.44
CA ARG A 196 -0.94 -23.65 13.34
C ARG A 196 -2.09 -22.93 12.62
N GLU A 197 -2.40 -21.69 13.00
CA GLU A 197 -3.50 -20.92 12.40
C GLU A 197 -3.23 -20.50 10.95
N VAL A 198 -1.97 -20.35 10.53
CA VAL A 198 -1.63 -19.92 9.15
C VAL A 198 -1.41 -21.12 8.23
N GLN A 199 -0.91 -22.26 8.73
CA GLN A 199 -0.65 -23.44 7.90
C GLN A 199 -1.91 -24.22 7.55
N THR A 200 -2.92 -24.19 8.42
CA THR A 200 -4.15 -24.97 8.23
C THR A 200 -5.21 -24.24 7.39
N ASN A 201 -5.08 -22.93 7.23
CA ASN A 201 -6.09 -22.08 6.64
C ASN A 201 -5.61 -21.40 5.37
N ASP A 202 -6.55 -21.17 4.44
CA ASP A 202 -6.30 -20.38 3.25
C ASP A 202 -6.24 -18.88 3.54
N LEU A 203 -5.71 -18.11 2.58
CA LEU A 203 -5.56 -16.66 2.71
C LEU A 203 -6.87 -15.96 3.10
N LYS A 204 -8.00 -16.40 2.55
CA LYS A 204 -9.34 -15.88 2.85
C LYS A 204 -9.68 -16.01 4.33
N GLU A 205 -9.49 -17.20 4.87
CA GLU A 205 -9.75 -17.52 6.27
C GLU A 205 -8.77 -16.82 7.22
N VAL A 206 -7.49 -16.74 6.82
CA VAL A 206 -6.47 -16.01 7.60
C VAL A 206 -6.83 -14.53 7.72
N VAL A 207 -7.25 -13.88 6.64
CA VAL A 207 -7.68 -12.47 6.69
C VAL A 207 -8.92 -12.30 7.56
N ASN A 208 -9.90 -13.22 7.48
CA ASN A 208 -11.08 -13.20 8.35
C ASN A 208 -10.72 -13.36 9.83
N LYS A 209 -9.66 -14.12 10.17
CA LYS A 209 -9.14 -14.21 11.54
C LYS A 209 -8.41 -12.94 11.99
N LEU A 210 -7.77 -12.22 11.06
CA LEU A 210 -7.02 -10.98 11.31
C LEU A 210 -7.92 -9.75 11.52
N ILE A 211 -9.14 -9.74 10.98
CA ILE A 211 -10.11 -8.63 11.17
C ILE A 211 -10.45 -8.45 12.66
N PRO A 212 -10.95 -9.47 13.40
CA PRO A 212 -11.23 -9.36 14.83
C PRO A 212 -10.04 -9.69 15.74
N ASP A 213 -8.88 -10.06 15.17
CA ASP A 213 -7.67 -10.52 15.87
C ASP A 213 -7.85 -11.70 16.81
N SER A 214 -8.51 -12.75 16.31
CA SER A 214 -8.63 -14.01 17.04
C SER A 214 -7.26 -14.57 17.48
N ILE A 215 -6.26 -14.49 16.59
CA ILE A 215 -4.90 -14.97 16.84
C ILE A 215 -4.25 -14.25 18.04
N GLY A 216 -4.38 -12.92 18.13
CA GLY A 216 -3.85 -12.16 19.27
C GLY A 216 -4.48 -12.57 20.60
N LYS A 217 -5.80 -12.78 20.62
CA LYS A 217 -6.56 -13.21 21.81
C LYS A 217 -6.21 -14.63 22.24
N ASP A 218 -6.04 -15.54 21.28
CA ASP A 218 -5.66 -16.94 21.56
C ASP A 218 -4.25 -17.03 22.18
N ILE A 219 -3.33 -16.20 21.68
CA ILE A 219 -2.00 -16.07 22.28
C ILE A 219 -2.09 -15.56 23.72
N GLU A 220 -2.88 -14.52 23.99
CA GLU A 220 -3.05 -13.98 25.34
C GLU A 220 -3.53 -15.06 26.31
N LYS A 221 -4.55 -15.84 25.91
CA LYS A 221 -5.12 -16.94 26.70
C LYS A 221 -4.09 -18.05 26.95
N ALA A 222 -3.35 -18.47 25.94
CA ALA A 222 -2.38 -19.55 26.05
C ALA A 222 -1.11 -19.18 26.85
N CYS A 223 -0.72 -17.90 26.80
CA CYS A 223 0.44 -17.38 27.52
C CYS A 223 0.16 -17.02 28.98
N GLN A 224 -1.11 -16.87 29.36
CA GLN A 224 -1.55 -16.53 30.73
C GLN A 224 -0.97 -17.48 31.80
N SER A 225 -0.77 -18.75 31.47
CA SER A 225 -0.16 -19.76 32.35
C SER A 225 1.32 -19.50 32.66
N ILE A 226 2.08 -18.85 31.77
CA ILE A 226 3.50 -18.55 31.98
C ILE A 226 3.66 -17.18 32.64
N TYR A 227 3.08 -16.16 32.02
CA TYR A 227 3.09 -14.79 32.50
C TYR A 227 1.88 -14.06 31.90
N PRO A 228 1.14 -13.26 32.69
CA PRO A 228 -0.02 -12.54 32.17
C PRO A 228 0.40 -11.49 31.13
N LEU A 229 -0.20 -11.53 29.95
CA LEU A 229 0.04 -10.57 28.88
C LEU A 229 -1.13 -9.59 28.74
N HIS A 230 -0.89 -8.47 28.07
CA HIS A 230 -1.90 -7.54 27.58
C HIS A 230 -1.41 -6.93 26.27
N ASP A 231 -2.33 -6.35 25.51
CA ASP A 231 -2.05 -5.68 24.23
C ASP A 231 -1.24 -6.59 23.28
N VAL A 232 -1.73 -7.82 23.08
CA VAL A 232 -1.15 -8.78 22.14
C VAL A 232 -1.76 -8.56 20.76
N PHE A 233 -0.92 -8.16 19.80
CA PHE A 233 -1.35 -7.86 18.44
C PHE A 233 -0.40 -8.44 17.39
N VAL A 234 -0.97 -8.86 16.26
CA VAL A 234 -0.19 -9.08 15.03
C VAL A 234 0.22 -7.72 14.49
N ARG A 235 1.51 -7.37 14.62
CA ARG A 235 2.03 -6.06 14.25
C ARG A 235 2.06 -5.86 12.73
N LYS A 236 2.51 -6.87 11.99
CA LYS A 236 2.74 -6.76 10.56
C LYS A 236 2.61 -8.09 9.83
N VAL A 237 1.84 -8.09 8.75
CA VAL A 237 1.77 -9.23 7.83
C VAL A 237 2.38 -8.79 6.51
N LYS A 238 3.33 -9.59 6.01
CA LYS A 238 4.01 -9.35 4.72
C LYS A 238 3.77 -10.54 3.80
N MET A 239 3.35 -10.29 2.57
CA MET A 239 3.48 -11.27 1.50
C MET A 239 4.92 -11.35 1.02
N LEU A 240 5.54 -12.52 1.14
CA LEU A 240 6.89 -12.77 0.65
C LEU A 240 6.89 -13.28 -0.79
N LYS A 241 6.01 -14.25 -1.07
CA LYS A 241 5.83 -14.84 -2.38
C LYS A 241 4.34 -14.90 -2.67
N LYS A 242 4.00 -14.60 -3.92
CA LYS A 242 2.65 -14.78 -4.44
C LYS A 242 2.65 -16.02 -5.35
N PRO A 243 1.59 -16.84 -5.32
CA PRO A 243 1.39 -17.85 -6.35
C PRO A 243 1.24 -17.18 -7.73
N LYS A 244 1.33 -17.97 -8.80
CA LYS A 244 1.04 -17.47 -10.15
C LYS A 244 -0.38 -16.90 -10.18
N PHE A 245 -0.55 -15.81 -10.90
CA PHE A 245 -1.84 -15.13 -10.99
C PHE A 245 -2.83 -16.00 -11.74
N GLU A 246 -3.96 -16.28 -11.10
CA GLU A 246 -5.08 -17.04 -11.67
C GLU A 246 -6.35 -16.22 -11.54
N LEU A 247 -6.98 -15.91 -12.67
CA LEU A 247 -8.16 -15.05 -12.72
C LEU A 247 -9.33 -15.66 -11.94
N GLY A 248 -9.53 -16.98 -12.01
CA GLY A 248 -10.60 -17.68 -11.31
C GLY A 248 -10.55 -17.51 -9.79
N LYS A 249 -9.35 -17.63 -9.20
CA LYS A 249 -9.15 -17.44 -7.75
C LYS A 249 -9.41 -16.00 -7.31
N LEU A 250 -9.08 -15.02 -8.15
CA LEU A 250 -9.42 -13.63 -7.88
C LEU A 250 -10.93 -13.40 -7.96
N MET A 251 -11.60 -13.98 -8.95
CA MET A 251 -13.06 -13.89 -9.07
C MET A 251 -13.77 -14.56 -7.90
N GLU A 252 -13.22 -15.63 -7.33
CA GLU A 252 -13.78 -16.24 -6.11
C GLU A 252 -13.68 -15.30 -4.89
N LEU A 253 -12.58 -14.57 -4.76
CA LEU A 253 -12.39 -13.58 -3.69
C LEU A 253 -13.31 -12.36 -3.84
N HIS A 254 -13.73 -12.08 -5.07
CA HIS A 254 -14.68 -11.01 -5.40
C HIS A 254 -16.11 -11.52 -5.68
N GLY A 255 -16.31 -12.83 -5.63
CA GLY A 255 -17.51 -13.53 -6.02
C GLY A 255 -18.63 -13.27 -5.03
N GLU A 256 -19.80 -12.98 -5.56
CA GLU A 256 -20.98 -12.59 -4.81
C GLU A 256 -21.47 -13.75 -3.93
N GLY A 257 -21.44 -13.52 -2.62
CA GLY A 257 -22.48 -14.10 -1.77
C GLY A 257 -23.81 -13.51 -2.20
N SER A 258 -24.68 -14.38 -2.69
CA SER A 258 -26.12 -14.21 -2.74
C SER A 258 -26.66 -13.98 -1.32
N SER A 259 -26.79 -12.72 -0.89
CA SER A 259 -27.67 -12.27 0.21
C SER A 259 -27.78 -10.73 0.20
N SER A 260 -28.81 -10.16 -0.41
CA SER A 260 -30.13 -9.84 0.18
C SER A 260 -30.14 -8.60 1.08
N GLY A 261 -30.72 -7.52 0.53
CA GLY A 261 -31.28 -6.37 1.23
C GLY A 261 -31.40 -5.18 0.26
N LYS A 262 -32.57 -4.69 -0.16
CA LYS A 262 -33.93 -4.86 0.32
C LYS A 262 -34.84 -4.49 -0.86
N ALA A 263 -35.64 -5.42 -1.35
CA ALA A 263 -36.83 -5.10 -2.11
C ALA A 263 -37.83 -4.51 -1.10
N THR A 264 -38.15 -3.23 -1.24
CA THR A 264 -39.41 -2.70 -0.74
C THR A 264 -40.41 -2.91 -1.86
N GLY A 265 -41.35 -3.82 -1.63
CA GLY A 265 -42.55 -3.90 -2.44
C GLY A 265 -43.32 -2.59 -2.29
N ASP A 266 -43.67 -2.01 -3.43
CA ASP A 266 -44.95 -1.34 -3.57
C ASP A 266 -45.66 -2.04 -4.72
N GLU A 267 -46.80 -2.63 -4.40
CA GLU A 267 -47.79 -3.08 -5.35
C GLU A 267 -48.29 -1.88 -6.14
N THR A 268 -48.13 -1.88 -7.46
CA THR A 268 -49.15 -1.34 -8.37
C THR A 268 -48.86 -1.87 -9.76
N GLY A 269 -49.68 -2.84 -10.15
CA GLY A 269 -49.73 -3.32 -11.51
C GLY A 269 -50.22 -2.22 -12.45
N ALA A 270 -49.46 -1.98 -13.52
CA ALA A 270 -49.96 -1.37 -14.74
C ALA A 270 -49.41 -2.15 -15.92
N LYS A 271 -50.26 -3.03 -16.45
CA LYS A 271 -50.08 -3.75 -17.70
C LYS A 271 -50.11 -2.70 -18.82
N VAL A 272 -48.98 -2.42 -19.46
CA VAL A 272 -48.95 -1.60 -20.67
C VAL A 272 -49.38 -2.50 -21.83
N GLU A 273 -50.56 -2.24 -22.37
CA GLU A 273 -51.05 -2.85 -23.60
C GLU A 273 -50.08 -2.54 -24.75
N ARG A 274 -49.58 -3.60 -25.38
CA ARG A 274 -48.80 -3.53 -26.62
C ARG A 274 -49.79 -3.33 -27.75
N ALA A 275 -49.80 -2.17 -28.39
CA ALA A 275 -50.63 -1.93 -29.56
C ALA A 275 -50.25 -2.88 -30.70
N ASP A 276 -51.25 -3.55 -31.27
CA ASP A 276 -51.15 -4.40 -32.45
C ASP A 276 -50.61 -3.61 -33.65
N GLY A 277 -49.59 -4.15 -34.34
CA GLY A 277 -49.19 -3.67 -35.67
C GLY A 277 -47.74 -3.21 -35.88
N TYR A 278 -46.74 -3.86 -35.28
CA TYR A 278 -45.34 -3.67 -35.68
C TYR A 278 -44.73 -4.98 -36.19
N GLU A 279 -44.71 -5.15 -37.51
CA GLU A 279 -43.90 -6.19 -38.18
C GLU A 279 -42.47 -5.68 -38.40
N PRO A 280 -41.43 -6.44 -38.02
CA PRO A 280 -40.06 -6.09 -38.35
C PRO A 280 -39.78 -6.38 -39.85
N PRO A 281 -39.00 -5.51 -40.54
CA PRO A 281 -38.74 -5.66 -41.97
C PRO A 281 -37.92 -6.91 -42.28
N VAL A 282 -38.35 -7.64 -43.32
CA VAL A 282 -37.71 -8.84 -43.86
C VAL A 282 -36.33 -8.47 -44.44
N GLN A 283 -35.28 -9.19 -44.02
CA GLN A 283 -33.95 -9.07 -44.63
C GLN A 283 -33.98 -9.71 -46.02
N GLU A 284 -33.76 -8.93 -47.07
CA GLU A 284 -33.49 -9.46 -48.40
C GLU A 284 -32.11 -10.12 -48.42
N SER A 285 -32.10 -11.39 -48.78
CA SER A 285 -30.90 -12.16 -49.08
C SER A 285 -30.37 -11.81 -50.47
N VAL A 286 -29.18 -11.19 -50.55
CA VAL A 286 -28.11 -11.47 -51.53
C VAL A 286 -26.76 -11.14 -50.87
#